data_AF-Q497H7-F1
#
_entry.id   AF-Q497H7-F1
#
_cell.length_a   1.000
_cell.length_b   1.000
_cell.length_c   1.000
_cell.angle_alpha   90.00
_cell.angle_beta   90.00
_cell.angle_gamma   90.00
#
_symmetry.space_group_name_H-M   'P 1'
#
loop_
_entity.id
_entity.type
_entity.pdbx_description
1 polymer ?
#
loop_
_entity_poly.entity_id
_entity_poly.type
_entity_poly.pdbx_seq_one_letter_code
_entity_poly.pdbx_strand_id
1 'polypeptide(L)'
;AKPSSDPVVGWGPSGGYVFQKAYLEFFTSRETVEALLQVLKTYELRVNYHIVDVKGENITNAPELQPNAVTWGIFPGREIIQPTVVDPISFMFWKDEAFALWIEQWGKLYEEESPSRMIIQYIHDNYFLVNLVDNEFPLDSCLWQVVEDTFELLNRHPTERETQAP
;
A
#
# COMPACT_ATOMS: atom_id res chain seq x y z
N ALA A 1 -17.29 -9.77 -7.74
CA ALA A 1 -18.42 -8.88 -8.06
C ALA A 1 -19.58 -9.18 -7.11
N LYS A 2 -20.27 -8.15 -6.63
CA LYS A 2 -21.45 -8.33 -5.77
C LYS A 2 -22.65 -7.51 -6.30
N PRO A 3 -23.89 -7.88 -5.95
CA PRO A 3 -25.05 -7.06 -6.25
C PRO A 3 -24.88 -5.63 -5.69
N SER A 4 -25.34 -4.61 -6.41
CA SER A 4 -25.26 -3.22 -5.92
C SER A 4 -26.06 -2.97 -4.63
N SER A 5 -26.95 -3.89 -4.28
CA SER A 5 -27.71 -3.90 -3.02
C SER A 5 -27.08 -4.75 -1.91
N ASP A 6 -25.84 -5.22 -2.08
CA ASP A 6 -25.13 -5.95 -1.02
C ASP A 6 -25.02 -5.07 0.25
N PRO A 7 -25.34 -5.59 1.45
CA PRO A 7 -25.42 -4.78 2.66
C PRO A 7 -24.05 -4.31 3.18
N VAL A 8 -22.94 -4.87 2.69
CA VAL A 8 -21.59 -4.55 3.17
C VAL A 8 -20.88 -3.61 2.19
N VAL A 9 -20.95 -3.91 0.89
CA VAL A 9 -20.17 -3.20 -0.14
C VAL A 9 -21.02 -2.58 -1.25
N GLY A 10 -22.35 -2.72 -1.18
CA GLY A 10 -23.27 -2.21 -2.19
C GLY A 10 -23.36 -0.69 -2.18
N TRP A 11 -23.41 -0.09 -3.37
CA TRP A 11 -23.63 1.34 -3.58
C TRP A 11 -24.22 1.59 -4.98
N GLY A 12 -24.74 2.81 -5.20
CA GLY A 12 -25.31 3.24 -6.48
C GLY A 12 -26.73 2.69 -6.75
N PRO A 13 -27.22 2.79 -8.00
CA PRO A 13 -28.55 2.31 -8.38
C PRO A 13 -28.77 0.81 -8.13
N SER A 14 -30.01 0.44 -7.82
CA SER A 14 -30.41 -0.96 -7.63
C SER A 14 -30.30 -1.79 -8.91
N GLY A 15 -30.02 -3.09 -8.77
CA GLY A 15 -29.98 -4.04 -9.90
C GLY A 15 -28.69 -3.99 -10.72
N GLY A 16 -27.65 -3.34 -10.21
CA GLY A 16 -26.31 -3.33 -10.80
C GLY A 16 -25.35 -4.29 -10.10
N TYR A 17 -24.07 -4.20 -10.49
CA TYR A 17 -22.97 -4.93 -9.89
C TYR A 17 -21.83 -3.99 -9.54
N VAL A 18 -21.24 -4.22 -8.37
CA VAL A 18 -20.08 -3.47 -7.87
C VAL A 18 -18.84 -4.35 -7.81
N PHE A 19 -17.69 -3.70 -8.03
CA PHE A 19 -16.38 -4.34 -8.18
C PHE A 19 -15.33 -3.53 -7.43
N GLN A 20 -14.36 -4.24 -6.87
CA GLN A 20 -13.23 -3.65 -6.15
C GLN A 20 -11.97 -4.45 -6.44
N LYS A 21 -10.84 -3.76 -6.60
CA LYS A 21 -9.50 -4.35 -6.49
C LYS A 21 -9.11 -4.38 -5.02
N ALA A 22 -8.32 -5.38 -4.62
CA ALA A 22 -7.79 -5.42 -3.26
C ALA A 22 -6.74 -4.31 -3.09
N TYR A 23 -6.80 -3.62 -1.95
CA TYR A 23 -5.95 -2.49 -1.62
C TYR A 23 -5.38 -2.66 -0.21
N LEU A 24 -4.11 -2.32 -0.03
CA LEU A 24 -3.45 -2.29 1.26
C LEU A 24 -2.54 -1.07 1.35
N GLU A 25 -2.70 -0.27 2.40
CA GLU A 25 -1.82 0.86 2.73
C GLU A 25 -1.33 0.75 4.16
N PHE A 26 -0.04 0.96 4.38
CA PHE A 26 0.60 0.77 5.69
C PHE A 26 1.93 1.50 5.82
N PHE A 27 2.34 1.75 7.06
CA PHE A 27 3.70 2.18 7.40
C PHE A 27 4.59 0.98 7.72
N THR A 28 5.84 0.99 7.25
CA THR A 28 6.83 -0.03 7.63
C THR A 28 8.27 0.49 7.60
N SER A 29 9.19 -0.25 8.21
CA SER A 29 10.59 0.13 8.33
C SER A 29 11.33 0.05 6.98
N ARG A 30 12.48 0.72 6.90
CA ARG A 30 13.36 0.69 5.72
C ARG A 30 13.78 -0.74 5.34
N GLU A 31 14.16 -1.54 6.32
CA GLU A 31 14.60 -2.92 6.13
C GLU A 31 13.48 -3.77 5.50
N THR A 32 12.24 -3.54 5.95
CA THR A 32 11.07 -4.24 5.39
C THR A 32 10.78 -3.79 3.97
N VAL A 33 10.92 -2.50 3.64
CA VAL A 33 10.78 -2.00 2.27
C VAL A 33 11.83 -2.60 1.33
N GLU A 34 13.08 -2.72 1.78
CA GLU A 34 14.16 -3.31 0.97
C GLU A 34 13.89 -4.78 0.64
N ALA A 35 13.32 -5.54 1.56
CA ALA A 35 12.84 -6.89 1.30
C ALA A 35 11.61 -6.91 0.39
N LEU A 36 10.63 -6.05 0.66
CA LEU A 36 9.39 -5.94 -0.11
C LEU A 36 9.66 -5.63 -1.58
N LEU A 37 10.57 -4.69 -1.87
CA LEU A 37 10.97 -4.34 -3.23
C LEU A 37 11.61 -5.51 -4.00
N GLN A 38 12.28 -6.44 -3.30
CA GLN A 38 12.80 -7.66 -3.93
C GLN A 38 11.68 -8.65 -4.25
N VAL A 39 10.74 -8.82 -3.33
CA VAL A 39 9.56 -9.67 -3.51
C VAL A 39 8.69 -9.16 -4.66
N LEU A 40 8.43 -7.85 -4.70
CA LEU A 40 7.56 -7.20 -5.70
C LEU A 40 8.01 -7.43 -7.15
N LYS A 41 9.30 -7.68 -7.40
CA LYS A 41 9.79 -8.06 -8.75
C LYS A 41 9.12 -9.32 -9.30
N THR A 42 8.72 -10.24 -8.43
CA THR A 42 7.99 -11.46 -8.80
C THR A 42 6.52 -11.17 -9.11
N TYR A 43 5.98 -10.07 -8.57
CA TYR A 43 4.58 -9.65 -8.70
C TYR A 43 4.41 -8.45 -9.66
N GLU A 44 5.46 -8.03 -10.37
CA GLU A 44 5.55 -6.77 -11.13
C GLU A 44 4.38 -6.54 -12.09
N LEU A 45 3.89 -7.60 -12.75
CA LEU A 45 2.80 -7.52 -13.72
C LEU A 45 1.40 -7.47 -13.08
N ARG A 46 1.28 -7.88 -11.81
CA ARG A 46 0.00 -8.04 -11.09
C ARG A 46 -0.24 -6.93 -10.08
N VAL A 47 0.81 -6.55 -9.33
CA VAL A 47 0.70 -5.61 -8.21
C VAL A 47 1.22 -4.24 -8.62
N ASN A 48 0.38 -3.22 -8.48
CA ASN A 48 0.87 -1.85 -8.48
C ASN A 48 1.29 -1.45 -7.07
N TYR A 49 2.41 -0.75 -6.96
CA TYR A 49 2.91 -0.26 -5.67
C TYR A 49 3.35 1.20 -5.76
N HIS A 50 3.26 1.90 -4.64
CA HIS A 50 3.87 3.21 -4.44
C HIS A 50 4.40 3.29 -3.01
N ILE A 51 5.69 3.54 -2.87
CA ILE A 51 6.42 3.59 -1.61
C ILE A 51 7.06 4.98 -1.50
N VAL A 52 6.91 5.65 -0.36
CA VAL A 52 7.44 6.99 -0.14
C VAL A 52 7.83 7.23 1.32
N ASP A 53 8.94 7.94 1.55
CA ASP A 53 9.33 8.40 2.88
C ASP A 53 8.86 9.84 3.16
N VAL A 54 9.06 10.31 4.40
CA VAL A 54 8.70 11.68 4.78
C VAL A 54 9.45 12.74 3.95
N LYS A 55 10.67 12.44 3.50
CA LYS A 55 11.52 13.33 2.69
C LYS A 55 11.04 13.45 1.24
N GLY A 56 10.14 12.56 0.82
CA GLY A 56 9.57 12.51 -0.52
C GLY A 56 10.36 11.64 -1.50
N GLU A 57 11.35 10.87 -1.03
CA GLU A 57 11.99 9.84 -1.84
C GLU A 57 10.96 8.74 -2.10
N ASN A 58 10.63 8.49 -3.36
CA ASN A 58 9.59 7.55 -3.73
C ASN A 58 9.98 6.59 -4.86
N ILE A 59 9.26 5.48 -4.92
CA ILE A 59 9.34 4.50 -6.00
C ILE A 59 7.94 3.96 -6.29
N THR A 60 7.60 3.85 -7.58
CA THR A 60 6.33 3.31 -8.05
C THR A 60 6.47 2.67 -9.43
N ASN A 61 5.65 1.67 -9.70
CA ASN A 61 5.49 1.10 -11.04
C ASN A 61 4.18 1.57 -11.74
N ALA A 62 3.57 2.66 -11.27
CA ALA A 62 2.39 3.24 -11.93
C ALA A 62 2.76 3.72 -13.34
N PRO A 63 2.11 3.20 -14.39
CA PRO A 63 2.46 3.52 -15.78
C PRO A 63 2.17 4.99 -16.06
N GLU A 64 3.19 5.73 -16.48
CA GLU A 64 3.11 7.16 -16.80
C GLU A 64 2.52 8.03 -15.66
N LEU A 65 2.62 7.56 -14.40
CA LEU A 65 1.99 8.19 -13.23
C LEU A 65 0.47 8.38 -13.36
N GLN A 66 -0.20 7.52 -14.15
CA GLN A 66 -1.64 7.58 -14.35
C GLN A 66 -2.42 6.97 -13.16
N PRO A 67 -3.62 7.49 -12.83
CA PRO A 67 -4.48 6.90 -11.81
C PRO A 67 -4.99 5.50 -12.18
N ASN A 68 -5.06 4.61 -11.19
CA ASN A 68 -5.62 3.26 -11.31
C ASN A 68 -7.00 3.18 -10.65
N ALA A 69 -8.04 2.83 -11.40
CA ALA A 69 -9.38 2.63 -10.84
C ALA A 69 -9.43 1.37 -9.95
N VAL A 70 -9.87 1.53 -8.70
CA VAL A 70 -9.93 0.44 -7.70
C VAL A 70 -11.34 0.11 -7.24
N THR A 71 -12.32 0.98 -7.43
CA THR A 71 -13.74 0.67 -7.22
C THR A 71 -14.55 1.17 -8.40
N TRP A 72 -15.43 0.32 -8.94
CA TRP A 72 -16.35 0.70 -10.01
C TRP A 72 -17.66 -0.08 -9.95
N GLY A 73 -18.68 0.44 -10.63
CA GLY A 73 -20.02 -0.12 -10.68
C GLY A 73 -20.61 -0.04 -12.08
N ILE A 74 -21.35 -1.10 -12.45
CA ILE A 74 -22.08 -1.21 -13.70
C ILE A 74 -23.57 -1.31 -13.36
N PHE A 75 -24.38 -0.42 -13.92
CA PHE A 75 -25.79 -0.27 -13.58
C PHE A 75 -26.69 -0.34 -14.82
N PRO A 76 -27.90 -0.93 -14.72
CA PRO A 76 -28.82 -1.02 -15.86
C PRO A 76 -29.16 0.36 -16.43
N GLY A 77 -29.00 0.50 -17.75
CA GLY A 77 -29.34 1.73 -18.48
C GLY A 77 -28.47 2.96 -18.15
N ARG A 78 -27.25 2.75 -17.63
CA ARG A 78 -26.31 3.83 -17.29
C ARG A 78 -24.88 3.52 -17.72
N GLU A 79 -24.06 4.55 -17.87
CA GLU A 79 -22.62 4.44 -18.05
C GLU A 79 -21.94 3.89 -16.78
N ILE A 80 -20.69 3.43 -16.93
CA ILE A 80 -19.88 2.90 -15.83
C ILE A 80 -19.51 4.05 -14.89
N ILE A 81 -19.55 3.79 -13.59
CA ILE A 81 -19.14 4.75 -12.55
C ILE A 81 -17.90 4.19 -11.85
N GLN A 82 -16.82 4.97 -11.78
CA GLN A 82 -15.56 4.61 -11.11
C GLN A 82 -15.21 5.64 -10.02
N PRO A 83 -15.84 5.55 -8.83
CA PRO A 83 -15.75 6.61 -7.83
C PRO A 83 -14.42 6.67 -7.07
N THR A 84 -13.59 5.62 -7.14
CA THR A 84 -12.36 5.53 -6.34
C THR A 84 -11.19 5.08 -7.20
N VAL A 85 -10.10 5.84 -7.11
CA VAL A 85 -8.84 5.62 -7.81
C VAL A 85 -7.68 5.67 -6.83
N VAL A 86 -6.59 4.98 -7.17
CA VAL A 86 -5.26 5.19 -6.56
C VAL A 86 -4.46 6.04 -7.54
N ASP A 87 -4.11 7.25 -7.13
CA ASP A 87 -3.41 8.23 -7.94
C ASP A 87 -2.02 8.54 -7.34
N PRO A 88 -0.92 8.26 -8.05
CA PRO A 88 0.43 8.55 -7.57
C PRO A 88 0.67 10.02 -7.25
N ILE A 89 0.00 10.94 -7.96
CA ILE A 89 0.17 12.38 -7.73
C ILE A 89 -0.52 12.77 -6.42
N SER A 90 -1.80 12.41 -6.25
CA SER A 90 -2.54 12.64 -5.01
C SER A 90 -1.87 12.00 -3.79
N PHE A 91 -1.26 10.83 -3.95
CA PHE A 91 -0.53 10.14 -2.88
C PHE A 91 0.65 10.96 -2.33
N MET A 92 1.32 11.74 -3.17
CA MET A 92 2.42 12.63 -2.75
C MET A 92 1.96 13.83 -1.92
N PHE A 93 0.69 14.23 -2.02
CA PHE A 93 0.10 15.22 -1.11
C PHE A 93 -0.40 14.56 0.16
N TRP A 94 -1.03 13.38 0.02
CA TRP A 94 -1.54 12.61 1.16
C TRP A 94 -0.44 12.22 2.15
N LYS A 95 0.76 11.84 1.68
CA LYS A 95 1.86 11.45 2.58
C LYS A 95 2.17 12.52 3.63
N ASP A 96 2.05 13.81 3.29
CA ASP A 96 2.45 14.89 4.19
C ASP A 96 1.53 14.92 5.41
N GLU A 97 0.23 14.74 5.18
CA GLU A 97 -0.76 14.60 6.25
C GLU A 97 -0.56 13.28 7.02
N ALA A 98 -0.39 12.16 6.30
CA ALA A 98 -0.20 10.86 6.92
C ALA A 98 1.01 10.81 7.86
N PHE A 99 2.15 11.37 7.46
CA PHE A 99 3.34 11.48 8.32
C PHE A 99 3.12 12.49 9.45
N ALA A 100 2.50 13.65 9.20
CA ALA A 100 2.24 14.64 10.24
C ALA A 100 1.43 14.08 11.42
N LEU A 101 0.49 13.16 11.16
CA LEU A 101 -0.31 12.50 12.22
C LEU A 101 0.55 11.76 13.27
N TRP A 102 1.71 11.21 12.89
CA TRP A 102 2.64 10.59 13.85
C TRP A 102 3.09 11.57 14.92
N ILE A 103 3.41 12.81 14.54
CA ILE A 103 3.91 13.82 15.47
C ILE A 103 2.77 14.54 16.16
N GLU A 104 1.79 15.02 15.39
CA GLU A 104 0.73 15.90 15.86
C GLU A 104 -0.27 15.20 16.78
N GLN A 105 -0.62 13.94 16.49
CA GLN A 105 -1.62 13.20 17.27
C GLN A 105 -1.00 12.27 18.30
N TRP A 106 0.09 11.58 17.95
CA TRP A 106 0.69 10.58 18.84
C TRP A 106 1.90 11.11 19.59
N GLY A 107 2.90 11.62 18.87
CA GLY A 107 4.14 12.11 19.46
C GLY A 107 3.84 13.12 20.56
N LYS A 108 2.98 14.12 20.27
CA LYS A 108 2.64 15.24 21.17
C LYS A 108 1.98 14.85 22.49
N LEU A 109 1.63 13.58 22.69
CA LEU A 109 1.18 13.05 23.98
C LEU A 109 2.32 12.91 25.00
N TYR A 110 3.58 12.89 24.57
CA TYR A 110 4.73 12.64 25.44
C TYR A 110 5.63 13.87 25.55
N GLU A 111 6.36 14.03 26.66
CA GLU A 111 7.37 15.08 26.80
C GLU A 111 8.46 14.96 25.73
N GLU A 112 9.02 16.09 25.29
CA GLU A 112 9.90 16.18 24.12
C GLU A 112 11.18 15.33 24.26
N GLU A 113 11.76 15.26 25.46
CA GLU A 113 12.97 14.48 25.74
C GLU A 113 12.69 13.05 26.24
N SER A 114 11.42 12.63 26.23
CA SER A 114 11.05 11.30 26.75
C SER A 114 11.44 10.17 25.79
N PRO A 115 11.76 8.96 26.31
CA PRO A 115 11.99 7.78 25.48
C PRO A 115 10.82 7.46 24.55
N SER A 116 9.58 7.69 25.01
CA SER A 116 8.38 7.49 24.19
C SER A 116 8.33 8.43 22.99
N ARG A 117 8.69 9.71 23.17
CA ARG A 117 8.79 10.67 22.06
C ARG A 117 9.82 10.22 21.04
N MET A 118 10.99 9.79 21.49
CA MET A 118 12.08 9.37 20.60
C MET A 118 11.68 8.20 19.70
N ILE A 119 10.89 7.24 20.19
CA ILE A 119 10.40 6.11 19.39
C ILE A 119 9.47 6.60 18.27
N ILE A 120 8.50 7.47 18.59
CA ILE A 120 7.56 7.99 17.58
C ILE A 120 8.28 8.85 16.55
N GLN A 121 9.23 9.70 17.00
CA GLN A 121 10.06 10.50 16.12
C GLN A 121 10.89 9.62 15.19
N TYR A 122 11.48 8.54 15.71
CA TYR A 122 12.25 7.59 14.91
C TYR A 122 11.39 6.94 13.82
N ILE A 123 10.15 6.54 14.14
CA ILE A 123 9.21 5.99 13.14
C ILE A 123 8.94 7.02 12.05
N HIS A 124 8.52 8.23 12.42
CA HIS A 124 8.25 9.32 11.49
C HIS A 124 9.42 9.61 10.54
N ASP A 125 10.65 9.63 11.05
CA ASP A 125 11.83 10.04 10.27
C ASP A 125 12.41 8.94 9.39
N ASN A 126 12.10 7.66 9.66
CA ASN A 126 12.79 6.53 9.04
C ASN A 126 11.87 5.51 8.34
N TYR A 127 10.56 5.53 8.63
CA TYR A 127 9.62 4.59 8.02
C TYR A 127 9.13 5.12 6.67
N PHE A 128 8.60 4.20 5.88
CA PHE A 128 7.96 4.49 4.59
C PHE A 128 6.46 4.27 4.70
N LEU A 129 5.71 5.09 3.98
CA LEU A 129 4.31 4.84 3.65
C LEU A 129 4.24 4.06 2.34
N VAL A 130 3.48 2.97 2.33
CA VAL A 130 3.37 2.03 1.21
C VAL A 130 1.90 1.87 0.85
N ASN A 131 1.55 1.96 -0.43
CA ASN A 131 0.28 1.45 -0.95
C ASN A 131 0.52 0.34 -1.98
N LEU A 132 -0.35 -0.68 -1.96
CA LEU A 132 -0.33 -1.84 -2.86
C LEU A 132 -1.75 -2.07 -3.42
N VAL A 133 -1.84 -2.38 -4.72
CA VAL A 133 -3.08 -2.74 -5.42
C VAL A 133 -2.88 -4.07 -6.14
N ASP A 134 -3.75 -5.04 -5.86
CA ASP A 134 -3.84 -6.27 -6.65
C ASP A 134 -4.80 -6.06 -7.83
N ASN A 135 -4.27 -6.09 -9.06
CA ASN A 135 -5.08 -5.86 -10.25
C ASN A 135 -5.96 -7.04 -10.66
N GLU A 136 -5.68 -8.25 -10.18
CA GLU A 136 -6.42 -9.48 -10.51
C GLU A 136 -7.65 -9.64 -9.61
N PHE A 137 -8.58 -8.67 -9.67
CA PHE A 137 -9.82 -8.66 -8.88
C PHE A 137 -10.74 -9.90 -9.00
N PRO A 138 -10.70 -10.74 -10.07
CA PRO A 138 -11.45 -11.98 -10.09
C PRO A 138 -10.85 -13.10 -9.24
N LEU A 139 -9.56 -13.01 -8.91
CA LEU A 139 -8.82 -14.02 -8.14
C LEU A 139 -8.79 -13.65 -6.65
N ASP A 140 -8.38 -14.61 -5.82
CA ASP A 140 -8.07 -14.33 -4.43
C ASP A 140 -6.90 -13.35 -4.34
N SER A 141 -6.98 -12.43 -3.36
CA SER A 141 -5.99 -11.39 -3.17
C SER A 141 -4.61 -11.99 -2.87
N CYS A 142 -3.61 -11.58 -3.64
CA CYS A 142 -2.22 -11.98 -3.39
C CYS A 142 -1.50 -11.11 -2.35
N LEU A 143 -2.11 -10.01 -1.88
CA LEU A 143 -1.43 -9.04 -1.01
C LEU A 143 -0.97 -9.67 0.32
N TRP A 144 -1.70 -10.65 0.83
CA TRP A 144 -1.29 -11.42 2.01
C TRP A 144 -0.02 -12.22 1.74
N GLN A 145 0.06 -12.89 0.59
CA GLN A 145 1.26 -13.65 0.20
C GLN A 145 2.46 -12.74 -0.03
N VAL A 146 2.26 -11.55 -0.61
CA VAL A 146 3.33 -10.55 -0.76
C VAL A 146 3.95 -10.19 0.59
N VAL A 147 3.13 -10.04 1.64
CA VAL A 147 3.60 -9.74 3.00
C VAL A 147 4.32 -10.94 3.61
N GLU A 148 3.78 -12.15 3.47
CA GLU A 148 4.43 -13.39 3.95
C GLU A 148 5.80 -13.60 3.29
N ASP A 149 5.89 -13.50 1.96
CA ASP A 149 7.13 -13.62 1.20
C ASP A 149 8.18 -12.58 1.66
N THR A 150 7.71 -11.38 2.02
CA THR A 150 8.57 -10.30 2.55
C THR A 150 9.15 -10.69 3.91
N PHE A 151 8.33 -11.23 4.81
CA PHE A 151 8.81 -11.70 6.12
C PHE A 151 9.70 -12.94 5.99
N GLU A 152 9.40 -13.86 5.08
CA GLU A 152 10.28 -14.99 4.79
C GLU A 152 11.67 -14.52 4.33
N LEU A 153 11.72 -13.51 3.44
CA LEU A 153 12.99 -12.96 2.97
C LEU A 153 13.79 -12.28 4.11
N LEU A 154 13.11 -11.54 4.99
CA LEU A 154 13.75 -10.90 6.15
C LEU A 154 14.29 -11.93 7.16
N ASN A 155 13.59 -13.05 7.34
CA ASN A 155 13.96 -14.09 8.29
C ASN A 155 15.00 -15.08 7.75
N ARG A 156 15.35 -15.02 6.47
CA ARG A 156 16.48 -15.79 5.92
C ARG A 156 17.79 -15.24 6.51
N HIS A 157 18.32 -15.93 7.52
CA HIS A 157 19.66 -15.66 8.03
C HIS A 157 20.69 -15.65 6.88
N PRO A 158 21.74 -14.80 6.95
CA PRO A 158 22.84 -14.83 6.00
C PRO A 158 23.63 -16.13 6.22
N THR A 159 23.16 -17.20 5.64
CA THR A 159 23.86 -18.47 5.52
C THR A 159 23.98 -18.72 4.03
N GLU A 160 25.20 -18.88 3.54
CA GLU A 160 25.56 -19.23 2.15
C GLU A 160 25.74 -18.09 1.13
N ARG A 161 26.37 -16.98 1.51
CA ARG A 161 27.11 -16.12 0.57
C ARG A 161 28.54 -15.87 1.03
N GLU A 162 29.30 -16.92 1.36
CA GLU A 162 30.77 -16.89 1.51
C GLU A 162 31.27 -18.31 1.83
N THR A 163 31.26 -19.23 0.86
CA THR A 163 32.07 -20.46 0.95
C THR A 163 32.40 -21.12 -0.40
N GLN A 164 32.16 -20.43 -1.51
CA GLN A 164 32.65 -20.86 -2.81
C GLN A 164 33.32 -19.69 -3.54
N ALA A 165 34.53 -19.37 -3.08
CA ALA A 165 35.57 -18.86 -3.96
C ALA A 165 36.65 -19.95 -4.00
N PRO A 166 37.01 -20.48 -5.19
CA PRO A 166 38.19 -21.34 -5.36
C PRO A 166 39.49 -20.55 -5.20
#